data_AF-A0A0G4HYM7-F1
#
_entry.id   AF-A0A0G4HYM7-F1
#
_cell.length_a   1.000
_cell.length_b   1.000
_cell.length_c   1.000
_cell.angle_alpha   90.00
_cell.angle_beta   90.00
_cell.angle_gamma   90.00
#
_symmetry.space_group_name_H-M   'P 1'
#
loop_
_entity.id
_entity.type
_entity.pdbx_description
1 polymer ?
#
loop_
_entity_poly.entity_id
_entity_poly.type
_entity_poly.pdbx_seq_one_letter_code
_entity_poly.pdbx_strand_id
1 'polypeptide(L)'
;EVRQFVKDWAPGGSLSRLSFVAHSLGGLIVRAALPHLKDLWEHLYLFMTLSSPHLGYMYNSNKLVDAGMWVLKTWRRSLCLQQLSMTDAKEPRDCFIYKLSKEQGLSEFKFVALVSSWQDNYAPFDSARIEVSSKAAQDAKFGPVFTQMAKNLLGKVNPRRLIRFDVNYKIPEKNLDTFIGRAAHIQFLENQVLMRMLLHCYAPLFK
;
A
#
# COMPACT_ATOMS: atom_id res chain seq x y z
N GLU A 1 -3.35 1.00 19.78
CA GLU A 1 -1.93 0.90 19.39
C GLU A 1 -1.30 2.25 19.09
N VAL A 2 -1.64 2.96 18.00
CA VAL A 2 -1.00 4.26 17.66
C VAL A 2 -1.02 5.27 18.81
N ARG A 3 -2.18 5.48 19.47
CA ARG A 3 -2.26 6.38 20.63
C ARG A 3 -1.39 5.94 21.81
N GLN A 4 -1.24 4.64 22.00
CA GLN A 4 -0.36 4.11 23.05
C GLN A 4 1.11 4.38 22.69
N PHE A 5 1.49 4.10 21.44
CA PHE A 5 2.82 4.43 20.93
C PHE A 5 3.14 5.93 21.09
N VAL A 6 2.20 6.83 20.76
CA VAL A 6 2.38 8.28 20.98
C VAL A 6 2.55 8.61 22.46
N LYS A 7 1.77 8.00 23.36
CA LYS A 7 1.92 8.22 24.81
C LYS A 7 3.27 7.75 25.33
N ASP A 8 3.75 6.61 24.86
CA ASP A 8 5.01 6.00 25.32
C ASP A 8 6.24 6.76 24.81
N TRP A 9 6.18 7.30 23.58
CA TRP A 9 7.34 7.90 22.90
C TRP A 9 7.31 9.43 22.77
N ALA A 10 6.16 10.07 23.03
CA ALA A 10 6.02 11.52 23.05
C ALA A 10 5.16 11.99 24.25
N PRO A 11 5.59 11.68 25.50
CA PRO A 11 4.83 12.06 26.68
C PRO A 11 4.71 13.60 26.81
N GLY A 12 3.63 14.04 27.46
CA GLY A 12 3.38 15.46 27.76
C GLY A 12 2.89 16.33 26.60
N GLY A 13 2.37 15.74 25.52
CA GLY A 13 1.84 16.50 24.37
C GLY A 13 2.93 17.07 23.45
N SER A 14 4.15 16.53 23.52
CA SER A 14 5.31 16.97 22.74
C SER A 14 5.37 16.41 21.31
N LEU A 15 4.30 15.73 20.85
CA LEU A 15 4.25 15.15 19.52
C LEU A 15 4.34 16.26 18.48
N SER A 16 5.47 16.35 17.78
CA SER A 16 5.61 17.29 16.66
C SER A 16 5.10 16.67 15.37
N ARG A 17 5.45 15.42 15.10
CA ARG A 17 5.20 14.71 13.85
C ARG A 17 4.96 13.23 14.08
N LEU A 18 4.04 12.67 13.33
CA LEU A 18 3.72 11.25 13.28
C LEU A 18 3.86 10.76 11.84
N SER A 19 4.75 9.79 11.64
CA SER A 19 5.00 9.18 10.34
C SER A 19 4.70 7.68 10.40
N PHE A 20 4.13 7.16 9.32
CA PHE A 20 3.87 5.74 9.14
C PHE A 20 4.72 5.23 7.98
N VAL A 21 5.57 4.25 8.26
CA VAL A 21 6.28 3.47 7.25
C VAL A 21 5.74 2.05 7.32
N ALA A 22 5.05 1.62 6.27
CA ALA A 22 4.33 0.35 6.27
C ALA A 22 4.71 -0.49 5.06
N HIS A 23 4.74 -1.80 5.23
CA HIS A 23 5.03 -2.75 4.15
C HIS A 23 3.82 -3.62 3.89
N SER A 24 3.57 -3.94 2.61
CA SER A 24 2.53 -4.89 2.21
C SER A 24 1.17 -4.52 2.83
N LEU A 25 0.47 -5.46 3.48
CA LEU A 25 -0.81 -5.21 4.15
C LEU A 25 -0.78 -4.06 5.18
N GLY A 26 0.37 -3.75 5.77
CA GLY A 26 0.52 -2.68 6.75
C GLY A 26 0.01 -1.32 6.22
N GLY A 27 0.17 -1.04 4.93
CA GLY A 27 -0.33 0.21 4.34
C GLY A 27 -1.85 0.33 4.39
N LEU A 28 -2.56 -0.79 4.25
CA LEU A 28 -4.02 -0.84 4.36
C LEU A 28 -4.46 -0.76 5.83
N ILE A 29 -3.71 -1.39 6.74
CA ILE A 29 -3.95 -1.31 8.18
C ILE A 29 -3.84 0.14 8.66
N VAL A 30 -2.80 0.86 8.24
CA VAL A 30 -2.65 2.29 8.54
C VAL A 30 -3.84 3.08 8.02
N ARG A 31 -4.23 2.89 6.75
CA ARG A 31 -5.41 3.56 6.18
C ARG A 31 -6.69 3.27 6.96
N ALA A 32 -6.90 2.03 7.38
CA ALA A 32 -8.06 1.65 8.19
C ALA A 32 -8.04 2.30 9.59
N ALA A 33 -6.85 2.63 10.12
CA ALA A 33 -6.72 3.34 11.38
C ALA A 33 -6.98 4.85 11.27
N LEU A 34 -6.72 5.49 10.11
CA LEU A 34 -6.77 6.95 9.96
C LEU A 34 -8.09 7.62 10.39
N PRO A 35 -9.29 7.08 10.08
CA PRO A 35 -10.56 7.65 10.54
C PRO A 35 -10.68 7.69 12.06
N HIS A 36 -9.96 6.81 12.76
CA HIS A 36 -9.92 6.72 14.22
C HIS A 36 -8.79 7.55 14.84
N LEU A 37 -8.03 8.33 14.07
CA LEU A 37 -6.86 9.11 14.52
C LEU A 37 -7.00 10.61 14.20
N LYS A 38 -8.24 11.12 14.10
CA LYS A 38 -8.52 12.53 13.74
C LYS A 38 -7.84 13.54 14.67
N ASP A 39 -7.76 13.22 15.95
CA ASP A 39 -7.04 13.94 16.99
C ASP A 39 -5.53 14.05 16.75
N LEU A 40 -4.96 13.26 15.84
CA LEU A 40 -3.55 13.28 15.48
C LEU A 40 -3.29 13.79 14.06
N TRP A 41 -4.33 14.20 13.32
CA TRP A 41 -4.20 14.58 11.90
C TRP A 41 -3.25 15.76 11.67
N GLU A 42 -3.23 16.73 12.58
CA GLU A 42 -2.33 17.88 12.50
C GLU A 42 -0.84 17.51 12.60
N HIS A 43 -0.54 16.32 13.14
CA HIS A 43 0.81 15.80 13.27
C HIS A 43 1.21 14.87 12.11
N LEU A 44 0.30 14.50 11.20
CA LEU A 44 0.58 13.52 10.14
C LEU A 44 1.60 14.06 9.13
N TYR A 45 2.79 13.48 9.15
CA TYR A 45 3.92 13.96 8.36
C TYR A 45 4.17 13.12 7.12
N LEU A 46 4.63 11.89 7.27
CA LEU A 46 4.92 10.97 6.16
C LEU A 46 4.03 9.74 6.24
N PHE A 47 3.35 9.42 5.14
CA PHE A 47 2.81 8.10 4.87
C PHE A 47 3.63 7.44 3.77
N MET A 48 4.53 6.54 4.15
CA MET A 48 5.36 5.77 3.23
C MET A 48 4.90 4.32 3.19
N THR A 49 4.62 3.81 2.00
CA THR A 49 4.27 2.40 1.83
C THR A 49 5.23 1.69 0.90
N LEU A 50 5.71 0.53 1.36
CA LEU A 50 6.58 -0.38 0.63
C LEU A 50 5.73 -1.52 0.08
N SER A 51 5.39 -1.43 -1.20
CA SER A 51 4.61 -2.43 -1.93
C SER A 51 3.27 -2.82 -1.28
N SER A 52 2.52 -1.82 -0.79
CA SER A 52 1.20 -2.04 -0.20
C SER A 52 0.10 -2.04 -1.26
N PRO A 53 -0.70 -3.11 -1.43
CA PRO A 53 -1.70 -3.21 -2.50
C PRO A 53 -2.96 -2.37 -2.21
N HIS A 54 -2.86 -1.05 -2.34
CA HIS A 54 -3.89 -0.09 -1.94
C HIS A 54 -5.22 -0.23 -2.68
N LEU A 55 -5.19 -0.80 -3.89
CA LEU A 55 -6.36 -1.06 -4.74
C LEU A 55 -6.72 -2.55 -4.82
N GLY A 56 -6.13 -3.37 -3.95
CA GLY A 56 -6.32 -4.83 -3.95
C GLY A 56 -5.57 -5.54 -5.08
N TYR A 57 -6.00 -6.75 -5.41
CA TYR A 57 -5.33 -7.69 -6.31
C TYR A 57 -5.99 -7.88 -7.68
N MET A 58 -7.00 -7.06 -8.02
CA MET A 58 -7.84 -7.29 -9.23
C MET A 58 -7.06 -7.36 -10.55
N TYR A 59 -5.98 -6.59 -10.71
CA TYR A 59 -5.19 -6.54 -11.95
C TYR A 59 -3.77 -7.05 -11.77
N ASN A 60 -3.60 -8.12 -10.98
CA ASN A 60 -2.30 -8.76 -10.86
C ASN A 60 -1.76 -9.20 -12.23
N SER A 61 -0.45 -9.05 -12.42
CA SER A 61 0.21 -9.38 -13.69
C SER A 61 0.54 -10.87 -13.80
N ASN A 62 0.65 -11.58 -12.67
CA ASN A 62 1.19 -12.94 -12.62
C ASN A 62 0.14 -14.02 -12.32
N LYS A 63 -0.20 -14.81 -13.34
CA LYS A 63 -1.17 -15.91 -13.28
C LYS A 63 -0.80 -17.01 -12.28
N LEU A 64 0.48 -17.23 -11.98
CA LEU A 64 0.93 -18.22 -10.99
C LEU A 64 0.64 -17.75 -9.56
N VAL A 65 0.83 -16.45 -9.29
CA VAL A 65 0.45 -15.85 -8.01
C VAL A 65 -1.06 -15.87 -7.87
N ASP A 66 -1.81 -15.59 -8.93
CA ASP A 66 -3.27 -15.70 -8.90
C ASP A 66 -3.75 -17.12 -8.58
N ALA A 67 -3.12 -18.14 -9.16
CA ALA A 67 -3.40 -19.54 -8.85
C ALA A 67 -3.05 -19.88 -7.39
N GLY A 68 -1.88 -19.45 -6.89
CA GLY A 68 -1.47 -19.65 -5.50
C GLY A 68 -2.38 -18.94 -4.50
N MET A 69 -2.81 -17.71 -4.79
CA MET A 69 -3.77 -16.96 -4.00
C MET A 69 -5.14 -17.62 -4.00
N TRP A 70 -5.60 -18.15 -5.14
CA TRP A 70 -6.84 -18.91 -5.21
C TRP A 70 -6.80 -20.17 -4.34
N VAL A 71 -5.69 -20.91 -4.36
CA VAL A 71 -5.48 -22.08 -3.47
C VAL A 71 -5.49 -21.63 -2.01
N LEU A 72 -4.68 -20.63 -1.63
CA LEU A 72 -4.61 -20.15 -0.24
C LEU A 72 -5.94 -19.62 0.27
N LYS A 73 -6.68 -18.88 -0.57
CA LYS A 73 -8.02 -18.37 -0.24
C LYS A 73 -9.01 -19.50 0.00
N THR A 74 -9.02 -20.50 -0.89
CA THR A 74 -9.94 -21.64 -0.82
C THR A 74 -9.62 -22.53 0.37
N TRP A 75 -8.35 -22.73 0.68
CA TRP A 75 -7.90 -23.64 1.73
C TRP A 75 -7.85 -23.01 3.13
N ARG A 76 -7.40 -21.76 3.25
CA ARG A 76 -7.26 -21.08 4.55
C ARG A 76 -8.45 -20.20 4.93
N ARG A 77 -9.43 -19.98 4.04
CA ARG A 77 -10.58 -19.08 4.25
C ARG A 77 -10.20 -17.73 4.87
N SER A 78 -9.04 -17.19 4.48
CA SER A 78 -8.52 -15.95 5.07
C SER A 78 -9.38 -14.77 4.64
N LEU A 79 -10.01 -14.09 5.61
CA LEU A 79 -10.79 -12.88 5.37
C LEU A 79 -9.94 -11.79 4.70
N CYS A 80 -8.69 -11.62 5.14
CA CYS A 80 -7.79 -10.64 4.54
C CYS A 80 -7.54 -10.92 3.04
N LEU A 81 -7.31 -12.18 2.66
CA LEU A 81 -7.14 -12.55 1.25
C LEU A 81 -8.44 -12.35 0.45
N GLN A 82 -9.59 -12.62 1.05
CA GLN A 82 -10.89 -12.35 0.43
C GLN A 82 -11.08 -10.85 0.17
N GLN A 83 -10.74 -10.00 1.14
CA GLN A 83 -10.80 -8.54 1.02
C GLN A 83 -9.81 -8.00 -0.02
N LEU A 84 -8.55 -8.43 0.02
CA LEU A 84 -7.52 -8.03 -0.97
C LEU A 84 -7.92 -8.44 -2.39
N SER A 85 -8.56 -9.60 -2.55
CA SER A 85 -9.07 -10.08 -3.83
C SER A 85 -10.44 -9.51 -4.21
N MET A 86 -11.03 -8.64 -3.37
CA MET A 86 -12.39 -8.09 -3.54
C MET A 86 -13.46 -9.16 -3.79
N THR A 87 -13.48 -10.14 -2.90
CA THR A 87 -14.39 -11.30 -2.95
C THR A 87 -15.06 -11.59 -1.60
N ASP A 88 -14.92 -10.65 -0.66
CA ASP A 88 -15.60 -10.62 0.62
C ASP A 88 -17.07 -10.14 0.51
N ALA A 89 -17.49 -9.67 -0.66
CA ALA A 89 -18.87 -9.35 -1.00
C ALA A 89 -19.20 -9.74 -2.46
N LYS A 90 -20.50 -9.81 -2.80
CA LYS A 90 -20.96 -10.07 -4.17
C LYS A 90 -20.74 -8.86 -5.09
N GLU A 91 -21.13 -7.68 -4.61
CA GLU A 91 -20.96 -6.44 -5.35
C GLU A 91 -19.57 -5.83 -5.04
N PRO A 92 -18.79 -5.42 -6.06
CA PRO A 92 -17.46 -4.86 -5.84
C PRO A 92 -17.46 -3.61 -4.95
N ARG A 93 -18.53 -2.81 -5.02
CA ARG A 93 -18.69 -1.60 -4.21
C ARG A 93 -19.00 -1.88 -2.73
N ASP A 94 -19.37 -3.12 -2.41
CA ASP A 94 -19.61 -3.56 -1.04
C ASP A 94 -18.40 -4.22 -0.39
N CYS A 95 -17.37 -4.55 -1.17
CA CYS A 95 -16.11 -5.10 -0.67
C CYS A 95 -15.38 -4.11 0.24
N PHE A 96 -14.66 -4.65 1.22
CA PHE A 96 -13.94 -3.86 2.21
C PHE A 96 -12.97 -2.86 1.59
N ILE A 97 -12.18 -3.26 0.59
CA ILE A 97 -11.18 -2.38 -0.06
C ILE A 97 -11.84 -1.17 -0.73
N TYR A 98 -13.01 -1.37 -1.35
CA TYR A 98 -13.76 -0.26 -1.93
C TYR A 98 -14.27 0.69 -0.86
N LYS A 99 -14.85 0.16 0.22
CA LYS A 99 -15.31 0.97 1.37
C LYS A 99 -14.15 1.76 1.98
N LEU A 100 -13.02 1.09 2.22
CA LEU A 100 -11.79 1.70 2.73
C LEU A 100 -11.20 2.77 1.80
N SER A 101 -11.41 2.67 0.47
CA SER A 101 -10.97 3.73 -0.45
C SER A 101 -11.66 5.07 -0.20
N LYS A 102 -12.88 5.05 0.36
CA LYS A 102 -13.68 6.26 0.65
C LYS A 102 -13.32 6.90 2.00
N GLU A 103 -12.56 6.21 2.83
CA GLU A 103 -12.16 6.73 4.14
C GLU A 103 -11.19 7.90 4.02
N GLN A 104 -11.29 8.83 4.97
CA GLN A 104 -10.51 10.07 4.98
C GLN A 104 -9.19 9.90 5.75
N GLY A 105 -8.32 10.90 5.65
CA GLY A 105 -7.07 10.99 6.40
C GLY A 105 -5.81 10.95 5.54
N LEU A 106 -5.87 10.35 4.35
CA LEU A 106 -4.69 10.27 3.47
C LEU A 106 -4.23 11.66 2.98
N SER A 107 -5.17 12.59 2.79
CA SER A 107 -4.89 13.99 2.40
C SER A 107 -4.21 14.82 3.49
N GLU A 108 -4.27 14.37 4.74
CA GLU A 108 -3.75 15.12 5.89
C GLU A 108 -2.24 15.01 6.01
N PHE A 109 -1.64 13.97 5.42
CA PHE A 109 -0.20 13.81 5.40
C PHE A 109 0.48 14.94 4.62
N LYS A 110 1.60 15.44 5.18
CA LYS A 110 2.50 16.34 4.45
C LYS A 110 3.15 15.66 3.24
N PHE A 111 3.43 14.36 3.34
CA PHE A 111 4.00 13.55 2.26
C PHE A 111 3.33 12.17 2.18
N VAL A 112 2.98 11.77 0.96
CA VAL A 112 2.54 10.41 0.62
C VAL A 112 3.57 9.82 -0.33
N ALA A 113 4.35 8.85 0.16
CA ALA A 113 5.40 8.17 -0.58
C ALA A 113 5.00 6.72 -0.90
N LEU A 114 4.77 6.42 -2.16
CA LEU A 114 4.39 5.08 -2.63
C LEU A 114 5.61 4.43 -3.27
N VAL A 115 6.20 3.45 -2.59
CA VAL A 115 7.37 2.69 -3.08
C VAL A 115 6.89 1.37 -3.65
N SER A 116 7.31 1.07 -4.88
CA SER A 116 6.83 -0.05 -5.68
C SER A 116 7.95 -0.61 -6.56
N SER A 117 7.82 -1.85 -7.00
CA SER A 117 8.74 -2.49 -7.94
C SER A 117 7.95 -3.32 -8.93
N TRP A 118 8.23 -3.19 -10.22
CA TRP A 118 7.65 -4.06 -11.26
C TRP A 118 8.05 -5.54 -11.08
N GLN A 119 9.12 -5.80 -10.33
CA GLN A 119 9.61 -7.15 -10.04
C GLN A 119 8.86 -7.81 -8.87
N ASP A 120 8.00 -7.07 -8.17
CA ASP A 120 7.13 -7.62 -7.13
C ASP A 120 5.91 -8.27 -7.77
N ASN A 121 5.82 -9.59 -7.65
CA ASN A 121 4.68 -10.34 -8.17
C ASN A 121 3.60 -10.59 -7.10
N TYR A 122 3.84 -10.22 -5.84
CA TYR A 122 2.91 -10.42 -4.73
C TYR A 122 1.92 -9.25 -4.61
N ALA A 123 2.42 -8.02 -4.71
CA ALA A 123 1.58 -6.83 -4.75
C ALA A 123 1.54 -6.27 -6.19
N PRO A 124 0.36 -6.14 -6.82
CA PRO A 124 0.28 -5.58 -8.16
C PRO A 124 0.86 -4.18 -8.19
N PHE A 125 1.74 -3.92 -9.17
CA PHE A 125 2.47 -2.66 -9.27
C PHE A 125 1.56 -1.42 -9.26
N ASP A 126 0.52 -1.42 -10.09
CA ASP A 126 -0.43 -0.31 -10.19
C ASP A 126 -1.22 -0.10 -8.89
N SER A 127 -1.51 -1.19 -8.18
CA SER A 127 -2.17 -1.16 -6.87
C SER A 127 -1.27 -0.54 -5.81
N ALA A 128 0.02 -0.90 -5.79
CA ALA A 128 1.00 -0.31 -4.90
C ALA A 128 1.19 1.20 -5.09
N ARG A 129 0.92 1.67 -6.31
CA ARG A 129 1.11 3.07 -6.73
C ARG A 129 -0.16 3.89 -6.73
N ILE A 130 -1.31 3.27 -6.48
CA ILE A 130 -2.62 3.89 -6.63
C ILE A 130 -2.72 4.53 -8.03
N GLU A 131 -2.45 3.73 -9.06
CA GLU A 131 -2.38 4.15 -10.45
C GLU A 131 -3.36 3.31 -11.29
N VAL A 132 -4.02 3.92 -12.27
CA VAL A 132 -4.96 3.23 -13.15
C VAL A 132 -4.19 2.61 -14.31
N SER A 133 -4.13 1.28 -14.36
CA SER A 133 -3.43 0.56 -15.41
C SER A 133 -4.21 0.55 -16.73
N SER A 134 -3.52 0.29 -17.84
CA SER A 134 -4.18 0.12 -19.14
C SER A 134 -5.18 -1.04 -19.13
N LYS A 135 -4.91 -2.10 -18.36
CA LYS A 135 -5.85 -3.23 -18.18
C LYS A 135 -7.13 -2.77 -17.49
N ALA A 136 -6.99 -1.99 -16.42
CA ALA A 136 -8.14 -1.42 -15.71
C ALA A 136 -8.93 -0.46 -16.60
N ALA A 137 -8.25 0.35 -17.42
CA ALA A 137 -8.90 1.30 -18.32
C ALA A 137 -9.73 0.62 -19.43
N GLN A 138 -9.38 -0.62 -19.82
CA GLN A 138 -10.06 -1.38 -20.87
C GLN A 138 -11.15 -2.33 -20.32
N ASP A 139 -11.21 -2.54 -19.01
CA ASP A 139 -12.17 -3.42 -18.37
C ASP A 139 -13.49 -2.68 -18.07
N ALA A 140 -14.52 -2.95 -18.87
CA ALA A 140 -15.83 -2.33 -18.71
C ALA A 140 -16.55 -2.70 -17.39
N LYS A 141 -16.18 -3.82 -16.75
CA LYS A 141 -16.87 -4.34 -15.57
C LYS A 141 -16.21 -3.85 -14.27
N PHE A 142 -14.92 -4.12 -14.08
CA PHE A 142 -14.22 -3.77 -12.83
C PHE A 142 -13.39 -2.48 -12.95
N GLY A 143 -13.09 -2.03 -14.17
CA GLY A 143 -12.30 -0.82 -14.42
C GLY A 143 -12.88 0.45 -13.80
N PRO A 144 -14.20 0.71 -13.90
CA PRO A 144 -14.83 1.85 -13.24
C PRO A 144 -14.70 1.81 -11.72
N VAL A 145 -14.78 0.63 -11.11
CA VAL A 145 -14.63 0.45 -9.65
C VAL A 145 -13.19 0.75 -9.24
N PHE A 146 -12.21 0.18 -9.95
CA PHE A 146 -10.79 0.39 -9.70
C PHE A 146 -10.40 1.88 -9.83
N THR A 147 -10.84 2.52 -10.91
CA THR A 147 -10.61 3.94 -11.18
C THR A 147 -11.22 4.81 -10.10
N GLN A 148 -12.44 4.49 -9.65
CA GLN A 148 -13.09 5.23 -8.58
C GLN A 148 -12.35 5.08 -7.25
N MET A 149 -11.82 3.89 -6.92
CA MET A 149 -11.02 3.71 -5.70
C MET A 149 -9.73 4.55 -5.73
N ALA A 150 -9.03 4.57 -6.87
CA ALA A 150 -7.85 5.40 -7.05
C ALA A 150 -8.18 6.89 -6.88
N LYS A 151 -9.31 7.33 -7.45
CA LYS A 151 -9.83 8.70 -7.30
C LYS A 151 -10.23 9.03 -5.87
N ASN A 152 -10.87 8.10 -5.15
CA ASN A 152 -11.24 8.32 -3.75
C ASN A 152 -9.99 8.56 -2.88
N LEU A 153 -8.91 7.81 -3.15
CA LEU A 153 -7.67 7.90 -2.39
C LEU A 153 -6.87 9.16 -2.70
N LEU A 154 -6.60 9.43 -3.97
CA LEU A 154 -5.69 10.51 -4.37
C LEU A 154 -6.40 11.80 -4.76
N GLY A 155 -7.71 11.79 -4.98
CA GLY A 155 -8.46 12.96 -5.47
C GLY A 155 -8.40 14.17 -4.54
N LYS A 156 -8.14 13.97 -3.24
CA LYS A 156 -7.93 15.04 -2.24
C LYS A 156 -6.47 15.24 -1.84
N VAL A 157 -5.56 14.38 -2.30
CA VAL A 157 -4.14 14.50 -1.98
C VAL A 157 -3.53 15.57 -2.89
N ASN A 158 -2.85 16.56 -2.32
CA ASN A 158 -2.14 17.55 -3.11
C ASN A 158 -1.06 16.85 -3.96
N PRO A 159 -1.07 16.96 -5.30
CA PRO A 159 -0.10 16.28 -6.16
C PRO A 159 1.37 16.57 -5.82
N ARG A 160 1.68 17.75 -5.27
CA ARG A 160 3.05 18.11 -4.84
C ARG A 160 3.52 17.35 -3.59
N ARG A 161 2.60 16.70 -2.88
CA ARG A 161 2.87 15.87 -1.68
C ARG A 161 2.96 14.39 -2.03
N LEU A 162 2.55 13.99 -3.23
CA LEU A 162 2.59 12.60 -3.69
C LEU A 162 3.91 12.31 -4.40
N ILE A 163 4.63 11.31 -3.90
CA ILE A 163 5.88 10.84 -4.47
C ILE A 163 5.74 9.36 -4.77
N ARG A 164 6.12 8.94 -5.98
CA ARG A 164 6.14 7.53 -6.37
C ARG A 164 7.57 7.10 -6.66
N PHE A 165 8.04 6.10 -5.92
CA PHE A 165 9.33 5.48 -6.13
C PHE A 165 9.14 4.18 -6.90
N ASP A 166 9.83 4.07 -8.04
CA ASP A 166 10.00 2.82 -8.77
C ASP A 166 11.38 2.24 -8.43
N VAL A 167 11.40 1.04 -7.90
CA VAL A 167 12.61 0.36 -7.41
C VAL A 167 12.87 -0.86 -8.27
N ASN A 168 14.05 -0.88 -8.87
CA ASN A 168 14.56 -2.03 -9.61
C ASN A 168 15.71 -2.68 -8.83
N TYR A 169 15.50 -3.91 -8.40
CA TYR A 169 16.47 -4.74 -7.70
C TYR A 169 17.30 -5.56 -8.68
N LYS A 170 18.59 -5.71 -8.36
CA LYS A 170 19.42 -6.74 -8.98
C LYS A 170 19.18 -8.07 -8.26
N ILE A 171 18.19 -8.82 -8.74
CA ILE A 171 17.79 -10.11 -8.14
C ILE A 171 18.58 -11.24 -8.82
N PRO A 172 19.32 -12.08 -8.07
CA PRO A 172 19.98 -13.25 -8.66
C PRO A 172 18.96 -14.25 -9.19
N GLU A 173 19.13 -14.72 -10.42
CA GLU A 173 18.16 -15.58 -11.14
C GLU A 173 17.89 -16.96 -10.51
N LYS A 174 18.61 -17.35 -9.44
CA LYS A 174 18.66 -18.73 -8.91
C LYS A 174 18.29 -18.86 -7.43
N ASN A 175 17.15 -18.31 -6.99
CA ASN A 175 16.59 -18.68 -5.68
C ASN A 175 15.07 -18.95 -5.75
N LEU A 176 14.57 -19.74 -4.79
CA LEU A 176 13.15 -20.08 -4.66
C LEU A 176 12.27 -18.83 -4.58
N ASP A 177 12.77 -17.75 -3.98
CA ASP A 177 12.05 -16.48 -3.84
C ASP A 177 11.82 -15.78 -5.19
N THR A 178 12.76 -15.90 -6.12
CA THR A 178 12.65 -15.40 -7.50
C THR A 178 11.65 -16.23 -8.27
N PHE A 179 11.68 -17.56 -8.09
CA PHE A 179 10.73 -18.46 -8.74
C PHE A 179 9.27 -18.23 -8.29
N ILE A 180 9.07 -17.97 -6.99
CA ILE A 180 7.74 -17.70 -6.43
C ILE A 180 7.34 -16.21 -6.64
N GLY A 181 8.27 -15.37 -7.09
CA GLY A 181 8.02 -13.96 -7.41
C GLY A 181 7.94 -13.03 -6.18
N ARG A 182 8.37 -13.51 -5.00
CA ARG A 182 8.40 -12.73 -3.74
C ARG A 182 9.73 -12.04 -3.46
N ALA A 183 10.75 -12.29 -4.28
CA ALA A 183 12.09 -11.74 -4.06
C ALA A 183 12.08 -10.21 -3.91
N ALA A 184 11.48 -9.48 -4.85
CA ALA A 184 11.36 -8.02 -4.76
C ALA A 184 10.52 -7.57 -3.56
N HIS A 185 9.46 -8.33 -3.23
CA HIS A 185 8.60 -8.05 -2.08
C HIS A 185 9.37 -8.05 -0.75
N ILE A 186 10.29 -9.02 -0.58
CA ILE A 186 11.15 -9.16 0.59
C ILE A 186 12.28 -8.13 0.58
N GLN A 187 12.86 -7.84 -0.60
CA GLN A 187 13.96 -6.87 -0.73
C GLN A 187 13.60 -5.46 -0.22
N PHE A 188 12.33 -5.08 -0.21
CA PHE A 188 11.90 -3.81 0.41
C PHE A 188 12.26 -3.70 1.90
N LEU A 189 12.39 -4.82 2.61
CA LEU A 189 12.74 -4.86 4.03
C LEU A 189 14.24 -5.14 4.26
N GLU A 190 14.83 -5.97 3.40
CA GLU A 190 16.20 -6.46 3.61
C GLU A 190 17.27 -5.61 2.92
N ASN A 191 16.89 -4.83 1.90
CA ASN A 191 17.85 -4.06 1.12
C ASN A 191 18.28 -2.78 1.85
N GLN A 192 19.36 -2.89 2.63
CA GLN A 192 19.93 -1.74 3.35
C GLN A 192 20.37 -0.60 2.43
N VAL A 193 20.77 -0.88 1.20
CA VAL A 193 21.19 0.15 0.24
C VAL A 193 20.00 1.04 -0.14
N LEU A 194 18.85 0.43 -0.43
CA LEU A 194 17.60 1.16 -0.66
C LEU A 194 17.24 2.04 0.54
N MET A 195 17.28 1.48 1.76
CA MET A 195 16.94 2.23 2.96
C MET A 195 17.88 3.42 3.19
N ARG A 196 19.19 3.21 3.03
CA ARG A 196 20.19 4.29 3.14
C ARG A 196 20.00 5.35 2.06
N MET A 197 19.70 4.95 0.84
CA MET A 197 19.41 5.87 -0.26
C MET A 197 18.17 6.71 0.04
N LEU A 198 17.08 6.11 0.52
CA LEU A 198 15.87 6.86 0.90
C LEU A 198 16.17 7.88 2.01
N LEU A 199 16.85 7.45 3.08
CA LEU A 199 17.19 8.33 4.21
C LEU A 199 18.14 9.47 3.82
N HIS A 200 19.11 9.21 2.93
CA HIS A 200 20.10 10.18 2.52
C HIS A 200 19.59 11.12 1.42
N CYS A 201 19.09 10.57 0.32
CA CYS A 201 18.68 11.34 -0.86
C CYS A 201 17.31 12.00 -0.68
N TYR A 202 16.46 11.47 0.19
CA TYR A 202 15.12 12.00 0.47
C TYR A 202 14.95 12.39 1.93
N ALA A 203 16.02 12.92 2.53
CA ALA A 203 16.05 13.38 3.92
C ALA A 203 14.84 14.26 4.34
N PRO A 204 14.27 15.16 3.50
CA PRO A 204 13.08 15.93 3.89
C PRO A 204 11.84 15.09 4.24
N LEU A 205 11.76 13.83 3.78
CA LEU A 205 10.68 12.92 4.16
C LEU A 205 10.81 12.42 5.60
N PHE A 206 12.01 12.45 6.17
CA PHE A 206 12.34 11.88 7.48
C PHE A 206 12.78 12.91 8.53
N LYS A 207 13.07 14.14 8.11
CA LYS A 207 13.52 15.26 8.95
C LYS A 207 12.43 16.30 9.13
#